data_AF-A0A293N3B4-F1
#
_entry.id   AF-A0A293N3B4-F1
#
_cell.length_a   1.000
_cell.length_b   1.000
_cell.length_c   1.000
_cell.angle_alpha   90.00
_cell.angle_beta   90.00
_cell.angle_gamma   90.00
#
_symmetry.space_group_name_H-M   'P 1'
#
loop_
_entity.id
_entity.type
_entity.pdbx_description
1 polymer ?
#
loop_
_entity_poly.entity_id
_entity_poly.type
_entity_poly.pdbx_seq_one_letter_code
_entity_poly.pdbx_strand_id
1 'polypeptide(L)'
;MTATLKREAFLWALLCCSIVLCLTAGAASGQQLQKREENKIKEKVDKKCLEKPLETDNFKYIPQPTTVSVDLKRFAEGDLIRLCTRFGASYNRIIKWTPDDGEPGEETLQTEKEQYEITGLKPYTKVTITVFVRYTDENGDVHDGNKVKNDVMTAVDKPTAPRNLKIQSWKDNGGKLDATVVWEEPGVRNGPLNGYQIRICNVISCEDEHPRSCSHQRDAKNPLYTAIEFTKATYYWVWVAGYNEAEKKVIGEYEHLCVRVPPKAVGPVRDFKVSCPSETNKITATWKLPQDNNAVPEGYKVKLFGGPKTVSYPVDIKKECKKENCIFTVEGLTAGKDYELTLCPSYTDVRISDKGKCRVTGSAIAENKIGEEKPDTRPVGKETPSHSGGKVGGSFLLIFAVMALKPIVVHN
;
A
#
# COMPACT_ATOMS: atom_id res chain seq x y z
N MET A 1 42.07 -2.31 122.03
CA MET A 1 42.24 -1.12 121.17
C MET A 1 43.68 -1.16 120.68
N THR A 2 44.08 -1.28 119.41
CA THR A 2 43.46 -1.08 118.09
C THR A 2 44.31 -1.86 117.07
N ALA A 3 43.79 -2.92 116.43
CA ALA A 3 44.54 -3.64 115.38
C ALA A 3 43.66 -4.35 114.33
N THR A 4 42.38 -3.99 114.21
CA THR A 4 41.43 -4.68 113.30
C THR A 4 40.67 -3.73 112.37
N LEU A 5 41.08 -2.46 112.26
CA LEU A 5 40.40 -1.46 111.42
C LEU A 5 41.23 -0.96 110.22
N LYS A 6 42.43 -1.53 109.98
CA LYS A 6 43.33 -1.11 108.88
C LYS A 6 43.36 -2.06 107.67
N ARG A 7 42.74 -3.25 107.75
CA ARG A 7 42.78 -4.26 106.68
C ARG A 7 41.59 -4.20 105.71
N GLU A 8 40.43 -3.69 106.14
CA GLU A 8 39.26 -3.60 105.27
C GLU A 8 39.27 -2.37 104.35
N ALA A 9 39.88 -1.25 104.76
CA ALA A 9 40.00 -0.06 103.91
C ALA A 9 40.92 -0.28 102.68
N PHE A 10 41.90 -1.20 102.77
CA PHE A 10 42.84 -1.48 101.68
C PHE A 10 42.23 -2.42 100.62
N LEU A 11 41.35 -3.34 101.03
CA LEU A 11 40.67 -4.25 100.10
C LEU A 11 39.56 -3.54 99.30
N TRP A 12 38.84 -2.59 99.90
CA TRP A 12 37.87 -1.76 99.16
C TRP A 12 38.53 -0.79 98.17
N ALA A 13 39.69 -0.22 98.51
CA ALA A 13 40.42 0.67 97.59
C ALA A 13 40.97 -0.07 96.35
N LEU A 14 41.42 -1.32 96.50
CA LEU A 14 41.90 -2.13 95.38
C LEU A 14 40.76 -2.66 94.48
N LEU A 15 39.58 -2.95 95.05
CA LEU A 15 38.41 -3.36 94.27
C LEU A 15 37.79 -2.18 93.48
N CYS A 16 37.79 -0.97 94.05
CA CYS A 16 37.32 0.22 93.34
C CYS A 16 38.27 0.64 92.20
N CYS A 17 39.59 0.49 92.36
CA CYS A 17 40.54 0.80 91.28
C CYS A 17 40.44 -0.18 90.09
N SER A 18 40.12 -1.45 90.33
CA SER A 18 39.98 -2.45 89.24
C SER A 18 38.67 -2.30 88.47
N ILE A 19 37.57 -1.88 89.11
CA ILE A 19 36.30 -1.62 88.43
C ILE A 19 36.34 -0.32 87.60
N VAL A 20 37.04 0.73 88.08
CA VAL A 20 37.16 2.00 87.34
C VAL A 20 38.07 1.86 86.10
N LEU A 21 39.14 1.05 86.17
CA LEU A 21 40.02 0.80 85.02
C LEU A 21 39.38 -0.08 83.93
N CYS A 22 38.42 -0.95 84.27
CA CYS A 22 37.68 -1.73 83.26
C CYS A 22 36.59 -0.93 82.53
N LEU A 23 35.99 0.08 83.17
CA LEU A 23 34.92 0.88 82.55
C LEU A 23 35.43 1.95 81.59
N THR A 24 36.64 2.48 81.76
CA THR A 24 37.21 3.46 80.81
C THR A 24 37.93 2.81 79.63
N ALA A 25 38.45 1.57 79.79
CA ALA A 25 39.03 0.81 78.67
C ALA A 25 37.94 0.22 77.75
N GLY A 26 36.78 -0.17 78.30
CA GLY A 26 35.64 -0.67 77.53
C GLY A 26 34.90 0.42 76.74
N ALA A 27 34.78 1.63 77.28
CA ALA A 27 34.10 2.74 76.60
C ALA A 27 34.91 3.31 75.43
N ALA A 28 36.24 3.43 75.56
CA ALA A 28 37.10 3.89 74.48
C ALA A 28 37.23 2.84 73.35
N SER A 29 37.27 1.55 73.69
CA SER A 29 37.29 0.43 72.74
C SER A 29 35.93 0.23 72.05
N GLY A 30 34.83 0.36 72.79
CA GLY A 30 33.46 0.28 72.27
C GLY A 30 33.07 1.47 71.38
N GLN A 31 33.47 2.70 71.74
CA GLN A 31 33.33 3.85 70.86
C GLN A 31 34.27 3.78 69.66
N GLN A 32 35.47 3.20 69.77
CA GLN A 32 36.31 2.92 68.59
C GLN A 32 35.72 1.84 67.70
N LEU A 33 35.05 0.81 68.24
CA LEU A 33 34.38 -0.23 67.46
C LEU A 33 33.10 0.28 66.81
N GLN A 34 32.23 1.01 67.53
CA GLN A 34 31.06 1.66 66.96
C GLN A 34 31.43 2.74 65.95
N LYS A 35 32.48 3.54 66.20
CA LYS A 35 32.99 4.52 65.24
C LYS A 35 33.78 3.87 64.10
N ARG A 36 34.11 2.57 64.17
CA ARG A 36 34.73 1.77 63.09
C ARG A 36 33.70 0.93 62.34
N GLU A 37 32.53 0.68 62.93
CA GLU A 37 31.32 0.16 62.27
C GLU A 37 30.50 1.28 61.61
N GLU A 38 30.41 2.48 62.20
CA GLU A 38 29.85 3.69 61.56
C GLU A 38 30.84 4.35 60.59
N ASN A 39 32.16 4.16 60.79
CA ASN A 39 33.16 4.32 59.74
C ASN A 39 33.46 2.99 59.04
N LYS A 40 32.48 2.07 58.92
CA LYS A 40 32.42 1.33 57.65
C LYS A 40 32.24 2.41 56.60
N ILE A 41 33.39 2.71 56.04
CA ILE A 41 33.68 3.77 55.12
C ILE A 41 32.50 3.77 54.15
N LYS A 42 31.74 4.88 54.07
CA LYS A 42 31.10 5.27 52.82
C LYS A 42 32.24 5.34 51.83
N GLU A 43 32.65 4.20 51.29
CA GLU A 43 33.79 4.07 50.43
C GLU A 43 33.34 4.75 49.15
N LYS A 44 33.65 6.04 49.11
CA LYS A 44 33.32 6.96 48.04
C LYS A 44 33.74 6.25 46.77
N VAL A 45 32.75 5.80 45.98
CA VAL A 45 32.93 4.96 44.80
C VAL A 45 34.19 5.43 44.09
N ASP A 46 35.20 4.55 43.98
CA ASP A 46 36.46 4.94 43.37
C ASP A 46 36.11 5.50 41.98
N LYS A 47 36.50 6.76 41.73
CA LYS A 47 36.18 7.45 40.48
C LYS A 47 36.65 6.62 39.27
N LYS A 48 37.70 5.80 39.44
CA LYS A 48 38.19 4.85 38.43
C LYS A 48 37.20 3.74 38.10
N CYS A 49 36.33 3.35 39.04
CA CYS A 49 35.23 2.41 38.84
C CYS A 49 34.13 2.99 37.93
N LEU A 50 34.07 4.31 37.79
CA LEU A 50 33.08 5.05 36.97
C LEU A 50 33.66 5.51 35.62
N GLU A 51 34.98 5.66 35.51
CA GLU A 51 35.63 6.38 34.42
C GLU A 51 36.21 5.50 33.30
N LYS A 52 35.93 4.20 33.21
CA LYS A 52 36.42 3.42 32.06
C LYS A 52 35.56 3.71 30.82
N PRO A 53 36.05 4.47 29.82
CA PRO A 53 35.27 4.75 28.64
C PRO A 53 35.06 3.44 27.87
N LEU A 54 33.81 3.16 27.50
CA LEU A 54 33.56 2.24 26.40
C LEU A 54 34.12 2.89 25.14
N GLU A 55 35.13 2.29 24.53
CA GLU A 55 35.74 2.84 23.32
C GLU A 55 34.72 2.78 22.18
N THR A 56 34.38 3.94 21.60
CA THR A 56 33.34 4.09 20.57
C THR A 56 33.73 3.48 19.24
N ASP A 57 35.02 3.57 18.89
CA ASP A 57 35.58 3.15 17.60
C ASP A 57 35.63 1.61 17.43
N ASN A 58 35.19 0.90 18.46
CA ASN A 58 35.28 -0.53 18.61
C ASN A 58 33.93 -1.24 18.49
N PHE A 59 32.80 -0.54 18.66
CA PHE A 59 31.50 -1.16 18.47
C PHE A 59 31.25 -1.38 16.99
N LYS A 60 31.01 -2.64 16.61
CA LYS A 60 30.57 -2.97 15.27
C LYS A 60 29.05 -3.10 15.27
N TYR A 61 28.40 -2.31 14.43
CA TYR A 61 26.96 -2.39 14.18
C TYR A 61 26.74 -3.09 12.86
N ILE A 62 25.96 -4.17 12.88
CA ILE A 62 25.60 -4.92 11.67
C ILE A 62 24.10 -4.71 11.45
N PRO A 63 23.70 -3.72 10.63
CA PRO A 63 22.30 -3.45 10.37
C PRO A 63 21.71 -4.53 9.47
N GLN A 64 20.56 -5.05 9.88
CA GLN A 64 19.64 -5.82 9.05
C GLN A 64 18.36 -4.99 8.87
N PRO A 65 17.38 -5.45 8.06
CA PRO A 65 16.21 -4.62 7.81
C PRO A 65 15.35 -4.38 9.06
N THR A 66 15.21 -5.37 9.94
CA THR A 66 14.37 -5.26 11.14
C THR A 66 15.15 -5.44 12.44
N THR A 67 16.46 -5.59 12.36
CA THR A 67 17.34 -5.78 13.51
C THR A 67 18.66 -5.01 13.36
N VAL A 68 19.32 -4.74 14.47
CA VAL A 68 20.72 -4.29 14.48
C VAL A 68 21.47 -5.18 15.47
N SER A 69 22.44 -5.95 14.98
CA SER A 69 23.39 -6.65 15.86
C SER A 69 24.48 -5.67 16.32
N VAL A 70 24.66 -5.59 17.63
CA VAL A 70 25.66 -4.74 18.28
C VAL A 70 26.73 -5.64 18.88
N ASP A 71 27.95 -5.54 18.34
CA ASP A 71 29.13 -6.21 18.88
C ASP A 71 29.69 -5.38 20.05
N LEU A 72 29.32 -5.79 21.25
CA LEU A 72 29.71 -5.20 22.52
C LEU A 72 31.05 -5.81 22.94
N LYS A 73 32.17 -5.40 22.32
CA LYS A 73 33.53 -5.89 22.66
C LYS A 73 33.69 -6.16 24.15
N ARG A 74 34.37 -7.25 24.50
CA ARG A 74 34.56 -7.66 25.90
C ARG A 74 34.98 -6.49 26.78
N PHE A 75 34.25 -6.30 27.88
CA PHE A 75 34.59 -5.27 28.85
C PHE A 75 35.97 -5.65 29.39
N ALA A 76 36.99 -4.80 29.16
CA ALA A 76 38.37 -5.20 29.40
C ALA A 76 38.52 -5.69 30.85
N GLU A 77 38.67 -7.01 30.97
CA GLU A 77 38.92 -7.71 32.22
C GLU A 77 40.27 -7.27 32.74
N GLY A 78 40.23 -6.67 33.92
CA GLY A 78 41.42 -6.25 34.63
C GLY A 78 41.16 -6.25 36.11
N ASP A 79 42.24 -6.16 36.87
CA ASP A 79 42.24 -6.06 38.33
C ASP A 79 41.29 -4.95 38.85
N LEU A 80 40.99 -3.96 38.01
CA LEU A 80 40.02 -2.90 38.29
C LEU A 80 38.59 -3.41 38.50
N ILE A 81 38.07 -4.31 37.66
CA ILE A 81 36.69 -4.83 37.86
C ILE A 81 36.64 -5.63 39.15
N ARG A 82 37.65 -6.50 39.39
CA ARG A 82 37.77 -7.28 40.63
C ARG A 82 37.90 -6.39 41.87
N LEU A 83 38.60 -5.26 41.76
CA LEU A 83 38.71 -4.27 42.82
C LEU A 83 37.35 -3.63 43.10
N CYS A 84 36.66 -3.19 42.03
CA CYS A 84 35.39 -2.46 42.14
C CYS A 84 34.19 -3.35 42.54
N THR A 85 34.24 -4.67 42.32
CA THR A 85 33.19 -5.61 42.74
C THR A 85 33.50 -6.34 44.06
N ARG A 86 34.68 -6.10 44.66
CA ARG A 86 35.15 -6.81 45.86
C ARG A 86 34.23 -6.69 47.07
N PHE A 87 33.49 -5.59 47.14
CA PHE A 87 32.63 -5.24 48.27
C PHE A 87 31.14 -5.42 47.95
N GLY A 88 30.78 -6.33 47.04
CA GLY A 88 29.36 -6.64 46.76
C GLY A 88 28.69 -5.73 45.72
N ALA A 89 29.45 -4.82 45.12
CA ALA A 89 28.99 -4.01 44.00
C ALA A 89 28.93 -4.82 42.69
N SER A 90 28.12 -4.35 41.73
CA SER A 90 27.91 -5.01 40.44
C SER A 90 28.04 -4.06 39.27
N TYR A 91 28.33 -4.62 38.10
CA TYR A 91 28.36 -3.91 36.83
C TYR A 91 27.37 -4.52 35.87
N ASN A 92 26.63 -3.66 35.17
CA ASN A 92 25.79 -4.04 34.05
C ASN A 92 26.09 -3.12 32.86
N ARG A 93 25.84 -3.61 31.66
CA ARG A 93 25.84 -2.81 30.44
C ARG A 93 24.40 -2.43 30.14
N ILE A 94 24.15 -1.14 29.98
CA ILE A 94 22.83 -0.65 29.56
C ILE A 94 22.94 -0.30 28.08
N ILE A 95 22.08 -0.89 27.28
CA ILE A 95 21.87 -0.50 25.89
C ILE A 95 20.50 0.14 25.77
N LYS A 96 20.45 1.34 25.20
CA LYS A 96 19.22 2.03 24.85
C LYS A 96 19.21 2.26 23.35
N TRP A 97 18.04 2.18 22.73
CA TRP A 97 17.88 2.51 21.33
C TRP A 97 16.64 3.37 21.13
N THR A 98 16.71 4.27 20.15
CA THR A 98 15.61 5.16 19.79
C THR A 98 15.52 5.19 18.26
N PRO A 99 14.59 4.46 17.65
CA PRO A 99 14.31 4.57 16.23
C PRO A 99 13.57 5.89 15.95
N ASP A 100 13.82 6.51 14.79
CA ASP A 100 13.18 7.78 14.41
C ASP A 100 11.65 7.66 14.29
N ASP A 101 11.11 6.46 14.06
CA ASP A 101 9.70 6.22 13.75
C ASP A 101 9.03 5.11 14.61
N GLY A 102 9.57 4.87 15.81
CA GLY A 102 9.08 3.84 16.72
C GLY A 102 9.35 4.15 18.19
N GLU A 103 9.02 3.19 19.04
CA GLU A 103 9.20 3.34 20.47
C GLU A 103 10.65 3.10 20.89
N PRO A 104 11.18 3.90 21.83
CA PRO A 104 12.50 3.66 22.38
C PRO A 104 12.49 2.37 23.21
N GLY A 105 13.64 1.70 23.26
CA GLY A 105 13.84 0.53 24.11
C GLY A 105 15.11 0.62 24.93
N GLU A 106 15.17 -0.20 25.97
CA GLU A 106 16.29 -0.31 26.89
C GLU A 106 16.43 -1.75 27.36
N GLU A 107 17.66 -2.22 27.46
CA GLU A 107 17.98 -3.53 28.00
C GLU A 107 19.18 -3.45 28.95
N THR A 108 19.11 -4.22 30.03
CA THR A 108 20.22 -4.40 30.98
C THR A 108 20.91 -5.73 30.69
N LEU A 109 22.16 -5.65 30.26
CA LEU A 109 22.97 -6.79 29.86
C LEU A 109 24.04 -7.06 30.93
N GLN A 110 24.37 -8.33 31.10
CA GLN A 110 25.54 -8.71 31.89
C GLN A 110 26.84 -8.24 31.22
N THR A 111 27.88 -8.00 32.01
CA THR A 111 29.16 -7.44 31.53
C THR A 111 29.91 -8.32 30.55
N GLU A 112 29.71 -9.63 30.62
CA GLU A 112 30.35 -10.64 29.79
C GLU A 112 29.67 -10.76 28.42
N LYS A 113 28.49 -10.17 28.25
CA LYS A 113 27.74 -10.26 26.99
C LYS A 113 28.47 -9.49 25.90
N GLU A 114 28.98 -10.22 24.93
CA GLU A 114 29.76 -9.68 23.81
C GLU A 114 28.89 -9.24 22.63
N GLN A 115 27.65 -9.71 22.53
CA GLN A 115 26.75 -9.36 21.43
C GLN A 115 25.32 -9.19 21.92
N TYR A 116 24.61 -8.22 21.34
CA TYR A 116 23.18 -8.02 21.55
C TYR A 116 22.50 -7.68 20.24
N GLU A 117 21.32 -8.25 20.01
CA GLU A 117 20.50 -7.97 18.84
C GLU A 117 19.29 -7.14 19.25
N ILE A 118 19.23 -5.91 18.72
CA ILE A 118 18.04 -5.07 18.83
C ILE A 118 17.06 -5.56 17.76
N THR A 119 15.85 -5.94 18.15
CA THR A 119 14.83 -6.49 17.26
C THR A 119 13.59 -5.60 17.19
N GLY A 120 12.66 -5.91 16.28
CA GLY A 120 11.40 -5.17 16.14
C GLY A 120 11.55 -3.78 15.51
N LEU A 121 12.66 -3.53 14.82
CA LEU A 121 12.88 -2.28 14.10
C LEU A 121 12.20 -2.33 12.73
N LYS A 122 12.00 -1.16 12.14
CA LYS A 122 11.52 -1.04 10.76
C LYS A 122 12.68 -0.92 9.77
N PRO A 123 12.50 -1.39 8.52
CA PRO A 123 13.49 -1.19 7.45
C PRO A 123 13.77 0.27 7.15
N TYR A 124 14.99 0.53 6.69
CA TYR A 124 15.45 1.85 6.26
C TYR A 124 15.09 2.99 7.23
N THR A 125 15.34 2.74 8.51
CA THR A 125 15.02 3.63 9.63
C THR A 125 16.29 3.94 10.38
N LYS A 126 16.50 5.22 10.70
CA LYS A 126 17.62 5.65 11.53
C LYS A 126 17.33 5.28 12.98
N VAL A 127 18.33 4.72 13.66
CA VAL A 127 18.27 4.32 15.05
C VAL A 127 19.47 4.90 15.79
N THR A 128 19.21 5.69 16.83
CA THR A 128 20.25 6.14 17.76
C THR A 128 20.43 5.11 18.85
N ILE A 129 21.60 4.51 18.95
CA ILE A 129 21.95 3.51 19.96
C ILE A 129 22.88 4.16 20.99
N THR A 130 22.51 4.07 22.26
CA THR A 130 23.31 4.53 23.39
C THR A 130 23.74 3.34 24.24
N VAL A 131 25.04 3.18 24.48
CA VAL A 131 25.59 2.14 25.36
C VAL A 131 26.38 2.79 26.49
N PHE A 132 26.21 2.31 27.71
CA PHE A 132 27.00 2.73 28.87
C PHE A 132 27.08 1.61 29.90
N VAL A 133 28.05 1.71 30.80
CA VAL A 133 28.17 0.83 31.95
C VAL A 133 27.46 1.46 33.14
N ARG A 134 26.68 0.67 33.84
CA ARG A 134 26.03 1.01 35.10
C ARG A 134 26.70 0.25 36.23
N TYR A 135 27.23 0.99 37.17
CA TYR A 135 27.75 0.48 38.44
C TYR A 135 26.67 0.61 39.50
N THR A 136 26.45 -0.44 40.27
CA THR A 136 25.57 -0.42 41.45
C THR A 136 26.41 -0.81 42.65
N ASP A 137 26.51 0.07 43.63
CA ASP A 137 27.31 -0.16 44.83
C ASP A 137 26.64 -1.17 45.79
N GLU A 138 27.30 -1.46 46.92
CA GLU A 138 26.78 -2.39 47.93
C GLU A 138 25.48 -1.93 48.61
N ASN A 139 25.20 -0.63 48.57
CA ASN A 139 24.02 -0.01 49.16
C ASN A 139 22.86 0.06 48.15
N GLY A 140 23.11 -0.30 46.89
CA GLY A 140 22.13 -0.21 45.80
C GLY A 140 22.14 1.14 45.06
N ASP A 141 23.08 2.03 45.38
CA ASP A 141 23.21 3.32 44.70
C ASP A 141 23.74 3.11 43.27
N VAL A 142 23.08 3.75 42.30
CA VAL A 142 23.33 3.55 40.87
C VAL A 142 24.15 4.70 40.30
N HIS A 143 25.21 4.35 39.58
CA HIS A 143 26.11 5.29 38.91
C HIS A 143 26.32 4.89 37.45
N ASP A 144 25.94 5.78 36.54
CA ASP A 144 26.14 5.59 35.11
C ASP A 144 27.49 6.16 34.67
N GLY A 145 28.27 5.35 33.96
CA GLY A 145 29.50 5.78 33.31
C GLY A 145 29.23 6.63 32.05
N ASN A 146 30.30 6.88 31.29
CA ASN A 146 30.23 7.64 30.05
C ASN A 146 29.30 6.97 29.01
N LYS A 147 28.44 7.77 28.39
CA LYS A 147 27.47 7.32 27.37
C LYS A 147 28.08 7.40 25.99
N VAL A 148 28.15 6.26 25.32
CA VAL A 148 28.53 6.15 23.92
C VAL A 148 27.27 6.19 23.07
N LYS A 149 27.17 7.15 22.15
CA LYS A 149 26.03 7.28 21.23
C LYS A 149 26.49 7.11 19.79
N ASN A 150 25.79 6.28 19.03
CA ASN A 150 26.01 6.09 17.60
C ASN A 150 24.68 6.03 16.86
N ASP A 151 24.65 6.62 15.67
CA ASP A 151 23.52 6.54 14.76
C ASP A 151 23.78 5.47 13.70
N VAL A 152 22.81 4.59 13.48
CA VAL A 152 22.87 3.55 12.44
C VAL A 152 21.58 3.57 11.63
N MET A 153 21.65 3.25 10.34
CA MET A 153 20.48 3.06 9.48
C MET A 153 20.22 1.55 9.34
N THR A 154 19.00 1.08 9.62
CA THR A 154 18.64 -0.31 9.30
C THR A 154 18.70 -0.54 7.80
N ALA A 155 18.96 -1.78 7.39
CA ALA A 155 19.08 -2.11 5.98
C ALA A 155 17.73 -1.91 5.24
N VAL A 156 17.78 -1.78 3.92
CA VAL A 156 16.57 -1.78 3.09
C VAL A 156 15.94 -3.17 3.08
N ASP A 157 14.62 -3.24 2.97
CA ASP A 157 13.89 -4.50 2.75
C ASP A 157 13.07 -4.44 1.46
N LYS A 158 12.38 -5.54 1.17
CA LYS A 158 11.40 -5.71 0.10
C LYS A 158 10.29 -4.65 0.20
N PRO A 159 10.05 -3.87 -0.86
CA PRO A 159 8.82 -3.09 -0.97
C PRO A 159 7.60 -4.01 -0.99
N THR A 160 6.44 -3.51 -0.53
CA THR A 160 5.14 -4.18 -0.75
C THR A 160 4.79 -4.18 -2.24
N ALA A 161 3.75 -4.92 -2.63
CA ALA A 161 3.29 -4.94 -4.01
C ALA A 161 2.92 -3.52 -4.53
N PRO A 162 3.26 -3.19 -5.80
CA PRO A 162 2.69 -2.03 -6.48
C PRO A 162 1.16 -2.08 -6.50
N ARG A 163 0.49 -0.93 -6.55
CA ARG A 163 -0.99 -0.88 -6.50
C ARG A 163 -1.58 -0.59 -7.88
N ASN A 164 -2.87 -0.87 -8.05
CA ASN A 164 -3.66 -0.43 -9.21
C ASN A 164 -3.05 -0.77 -10.59
N LEU A 165 -2.38 -1.94 -10.68
CA LEU A 165 -1.79 -2.43 -11.92
C LEU A 165 -2.88 -2.64 -12.98
N LYS A 166 -2.71 -2.03 -14.15
CA LYS A 166 -3.65 -2.14 -15.27
C LYS A 166 -2.98 -1.88 -16.62
N ILE A 167 -3.63 -2.36 -17.67
CA ILE A 167 -3.34 -1.93 -19.04
C ILE A 167 -4.08 -0.61 -19.29
N GLN A 168 -3.35 0.44 -19.63
CA GLN A 168 -3.92 1.76 -19.91
C GLN A 168 -4.38 1.89 -21.37
N SER A 169 -3.59 1.39 -22.32
CA SER A 169 -3.87 1.52 -23.75
C SER A 169 -3.10 0.50 -24.59
N TRP A 170 -3.60 0.26 -25.80
CA TRP A 170 -2.95 -0.54 -26.84
C TRP A 170 -2.62 0.32 -28.06
N LYS A 171 -1.51 0.02 -28.74
CA LYS A 171 -1.12 0.63 -30.00
C LYS A 171 -0.77 -0.45 -31.01
N ASP A 172 -1.43 -0.42 -32.18
CA ASP A 172 -1.12 -1.35 -33.27
C ASP A 172 0.20 -0.96 -33.94
N ASN A 173 1.07 -1.94 -34.11
CA ASN A 173 2.38 -1.79 -34.73
C ASN A 173 2.58 -2.86 -35.82
N GLY A 174 1.67 -2.90 -36.80
CA GLY A 174 1.85 -3.70 -38.01
C GLY A 174 1.84 -5.22 -37.78
N GLY A 175 1.03 -5.70 -36.83
CA GLY A 175 0.86 -7.14 -36.55
C GLY A 175 0.96 -7.50 -35.07
N LYS A 176 1.75 -6.74 -34.31
CA LYS A 176 1.83 -6.80 -32.84
C LYS A 176 1.02 -5.66 -32.21
N LEU A 177 0.66 -5.80 -30.94
CA LEU A 177 0.11 -4.72 -30.13
C LEU A 177 1.11 -4.33 -29.05
N ASP A 178 1.49 -3.07 -29.03
CA ASP A 178 2.23 -2.49 -27.91
C ASP A 178 1.24 -2.10 -26.82
N ALA A 179 1.41 -2.62 -25.60
CA ALA A 179 0.64 -2.13 -24.47
C ALA A 179 1.39 -1.05 -23.70
N THR A 180 0.61 -0.17 -23.08
CA THR A 180 1.06 0.71 -22.01
C THR A 180 0.52 0.15 -20.69
N VAL A 181 1.43 -0.31 -19.83
CA VAL A 181 1.10 -0.85 -18.51
C VAL A 181 1.43 0.21 -17.47
N VAL A 182 0.48 0.46 -16.58
CA VAL A 182 0.59 1.45 -15.51
C VAL A 182 0.26 0.82 -14.18
N TRP A 183 0.89 1.33 -13.14
CA TRP A 183 0.63 0.98 -11.76
C TRP A 183 0.85 2.21 -10.88
N GLU A 184 0.61 2.06 -9.60
CA GLU A 184 0.98 2.99 -8.56
C GLU A 184 2.10 2.39 -7.71
N GLU A 185 2.86 3.27 -7.08
CA GLU A 185 3.95 2.85 -6.21
C GLU A 185 3.45 1.99 -5.02
N PRO A 186 4.32 1.15 -4.44
CA PRO A 186 4.04 0.40 -3.23
C PRO A 186 3.50 1.26 -2.08
N GLY A 187 2.66 0.68 -1.22
CA GLY A 187 2.20 1.35 0.02
C GLY A 187 3.33 1.54 1.02
N VAL A 188 4.20 0.54 1.11
CA VAL A 188 5.39 0.57 1.95
C VAL A 188 6.61 0.30 1.08
N ARG A 189 7.56 1.24 1.07
CA ARG A 189 8.75 1.14 0.23
C ARG A 189 9.88 0.37 0.90
N ASN A 190 9.96 0.36 2.23
CA ASN A 190 11.05 -0.27 3.01
C ASN A 190 12.46 0.12 2.57
N GLY A 191 12.62 1.33 2.02
CA GLY A 191 13.84 1.80 1.39
C GLY A 191 13.61 2.88 0.34
N PRO A 192 14.70 3.34 -0.29
CA PRO A 192 14.61 4.18 -1.48
C PRO A 192 14.13 3.32 -2.64
N LEU A 193 12.91 3.57 -3.13
CA LEU A 193 12.38 2.85 -4.28
C LEU A 193 13.18 3.20 -5.54
N ASN A 194 14.03 2.29 -6.00
CA ASN A 194 14.96 2.52 -7.10
C ASN A 194 14.36 2.22 -8.48
N GLY A 195 13.28 1.43 -8.52
CA GLY A 195 12.56 1.11 -9.75
C GLY A 195 11.64 -0.09 -9.60
N TYR A 196 11.31 -0.68 -10.74
CA TYR A 196 10.38 -1.80 -10.87
C TYR A 196 10.96 -2.89 -11.75
N GLN A 197 10.67 -4.14 -11.40
CA GLN A 197 10.90 -5.31 -12.22
C GLN A 197 9.58 -5.78 -12.81
N ILE A 198 9.57 -6.01 -14.13
CA ILE A 198 8.39 -6.43 -14.89
C ILE A 198 8.68 -7.80 -15.51
N ARG A 199 7.74 -8.73 -15.38
CA ARG A 199 7.78 -10.02 -16.08
C ARG A 199 6.51 -10.21 -16.89
N ILE A 200 6.65 -10.64 -18.13
CA ILE A 200 5.51 -10.89 -19.02
C ILE A 200 5.57 -12.33 -19.49
N CYS A 201 4.59 -13.12 -19.07
CA CYS A 201 4.52 -14.54 -19.37
C CYS A 201 3.36 -14.80 -20.34
N ASN A 202 3.65 -15.46 -21.46
CA ASN A 202 2.61 -15.95 -22.36
C ASN A 202 1.95 -17.19 -21.75
N VAL A 203 0.62 -17.24 -21.77
CA VAL A 203 -0.16 -18.31 -21.14
C VAL A 203 -1.33 -18.76 -22.02
N ILE A 204 -1.90 -19.91 -21.68
CA ILE A 204 -3.03 -20.50 -22.40
C ILE A 204 -4.35 -19.83 -21.99
N SER A 205 -4.54 -19.54 -20.70
CA SER A 205 -5.74 -18.91 -20.15
C SER A 205 -5.42 -18.11 -18.88
N CYS A 206 -6.41 -17.36 -18.39
CA CYS A 206 -6.35 -16.61 -17.12
C CYS A 206 -7.00 -17.36 -15.94
N GLU A 207 -7.34 -18.64 -16.11
CA GLU A 207 -8.06 -19.42 -15.09
C GLU A 207 -7.17 -19.73 -13.89
N ASP A 208 -5.88 -19.98 -14.14
CA ASP A 208 -4.89 -20.28 -13.11
C ASP A 208 -3.78 -19.22 -13.06
N GLU A 209 -3.35 -18.89 -11.84
CA GLU A 209 -2.17 -18.06 -11.59
C GLU A 209 -0.94 -18.78 -12.17
N HIS A 210 -0.24 -18.11 -13.09
CA HIS A 210 0.86 -18.75 -13.82
C HIS A 210 2.20 -18.56 -13.10
N PRO A 211 3.09 -19.57 -13.12
CA PRO A 211 4.39 -19.45 -12.49
C PRO A 211 5.22 -18.27 -13.04
N ARG A 212 5.91 -17.59 -12.12
CA ARG A 212 6.72 -16.37 -12.36
C ARG A 212 8.03 -16.64 -13.12
N SER A 213 8.25 -17.87 -13.59
CA SER A 213 9.52 -18.37 -14.14
C SER A 213 9.73 -18.08 -15.62
N CYS A 214 8.89 -17.25 -16.26
CA CYS A 214 9.13 -16.88 -17.65
C CYS A 214 10.38 -15.98 -17.80
N SER A 215 11.10 -16.16 -18.91
CA SER A 215 12.41 -15.57 -19.17
C SER A 215 12.38 -14.07 -19.48
N HIS A 216 11.22 -13.51 -19.81
CA HIS A 216 11.09 -12.11 -20.24
C HIS A 216 10.99 -11.17 -19.04
N GLN A 217 12.16 -10.78 -18.52
CA GLN A 217 12.29 -9.77 -17.47
C GLN A 217 12.69 -8.41 -18.08
N ARG A 218 12.11 -7.33 -17.55
CA ARG A 218 12.45 -5.93 -17.87
C ARG A 218 12.52 -5.11 -16.59
N ASP A 219 13.26 -4.01 -16.62
CA ASP A 219 13.28 -3.04 -15.53
C ASP A 219 12.69 -1.70 -16.01
N ALA A 220 11.99 -1.01 -15.12
CA ALA A 220 11.44 0.32 -15.34
C ALA A 220 11.77 1.25 -14.17
N LYS A 221 12.06 2.53 -14.45
CA LYS A 221 12.29 3.54 -13.40
C LYS A 221 11.00 4.21 -12.93
N ASN A 222 10.02 4.29 -13.81
CA ASN A 222 8.75 4.98 -13.58
C ASN A 222 7.61 3.96 -13.43
N PRO A 223 6.47 4.33 -12.81
CA PRO A 223 5.30 3.47 -12.65
C PRO A 223 4.48 3.29 -13.95
N LEU A 224 5.20 3.18 -15.06
CA LEU A 224 4.72 3.14 -16.43
C LEU A 224 5.76 2.39 -17.26
N TYR A 225 5.30 1.44 -18.06
CA TYR A 225 6.13 0.80 -19.08
C TYR A 225 5.38 0.71 -20.40
N THR A 226 6.02 1.21 -21.46
CA THR A 226 5.50 1.22 -22.83
C THR A 226 6.28 0.20 -23.67
N ALA A 227 5.65 -0.34 -24.71
CA ALA A 227 6.25 -1.26 -25.68
C ALA A 227 6.48 -2.67 -25.14
N ILE A 228 5.44 -3.23 -24.50
CA ILE A 228 5.35 -4.69 -24.38
C ILE A 228 4.76 -5.21 -25.68
N GLU A 229 5.58 -5.91 -26.46
CA GLU A 229 5.14 -6.58 -27.68
C GLU A 229 4.26 -7.77 -27.34
N PHE A 230 2.96 -7.63 -27.58
CA PHE A 230 1.99 -8.69 -27.36
C PHE A 230 1.48 -9.28 -28.67
N THR A 231 1.34 -10.60 -28.68
CA THR A 231 0.67 -11.33 -29.76
C THR A 231 -0.85 -11.22 -29.59
N LYS A 232 -1.53 -10.81 -30.66
CA LYS A 232 -2.98 -10.65 -30.71
C LYS A 232 -3.70 -11.95 -30.30
N ALA A 233 -4.88 -11.82 -29.69
CA ALA A 233 -5.73 -12.93 -29.26
C ALA A 233 -5.08 -13.95 -28.31
N THR A 234 -3.92 -13.62 -27.73
CA THR A 234 -3.20 -14.51 -26.82
C THR A 234 -3.27 -13.98 -25.38
N TYR A 235 -3.19 -14.88 -24.40
CA TYR A 235 -3.23 -14.52 -22.99
C TYR A 235 -1.83 -14.28 -22.44
N TYR A 236 -1.74 -13.33 -21.51
CA TYR A 236 -0.51 -13.02 -20.81
C TYR A 236 -0.76 -12.68 -19.36
N TRP A 237 0.16 -13.13 -18.50
CA TRP A 237 0.32 -12.62 -17.14
C TRP A 237 1.41 -11.56 -17.11
N VAL A 238 1.09 -10.40 -16.57
CA VAL A 238 2.02 -9.30 -16.34
C VAL A 238 2.25 -9.17 -14.84
N TRP A 239 3.49 -9.34 -14.42
CA TRP A 239 3.93 -9.22 -13.03
C TRP A 239 4.77 -7.97 -12.86
N VAL A 240 4.52 -7.18 -11.81
CA VAL A 240 5.32 -6.00 -11.49
C VAL A 240 5.66 -6.00 -10.01
N ALA A 241 6.94 -5.83 -9.68
CA ALA A 241 7.41 -5.63 -8.30
C ALA A 241 8.28 -4.39 -8.21
N GLY A 242 8.15 -3.61 -7.13
CA GLY A 242 9.12 -2.58 -6.79
C GLY A 242 10.44 -3.20 -6.32
N TYR A 243 11.56 -2.48 -6.43
CA TYR A 243 12.82 -2.92 -5.83
C TYR A 243 13.59 -1.77 -5.18
N ASN A 244 14.34 -2.13 -4.15
CA ASN A 244 15.34 -1.28 -3.53
C ASN A 244 16.74 -1.80 -3.89
N GLU A 245 17.69 -0.89 -4.05
CA GLU A 245 19.07 -1.18 -4.40
C GLU A 245 19.94 -1.12 -3.13
N ALA A 246 20.64 -2.22 -2.87
CA ALA A 246 21.63 -2.38 -1.81
C ALA A 246 22.87 -3.04 -2.43
N GLU A 247 23.59 -3.90 -1.70
CA GLU A 247 24.63 -4.76 -2.31
C GLU A 247 24.07 -5.63 -3.44
N LYS A 248 22.80 -6.04 -3.31
CA LYS A 248 22.02 -6.75 -4.32
C LYS A 248 20.64 -6.12 -4.41
N LYS A 249 20.01 -6.26 -5.58
CA LYS A 249 18.62 -5.81 -5.79
C LYS A 249 17.69 -6.60 -4.87
N VAL A 250 16.99 -5.89 -3.98
CA VAL A 250 15.97 -6.45 -3.09
C VAL A 250 14.61 -6.28 -3.76
N ILE A 251 14.12 -7.34 -4.40
CA ILE A 251 12.86 -7.33 -5.14
C ILE A 251 11.70 -7.54 -4.17
N GLY A 252 10.73 -6.64 -4.25
CA GLY A 252 9.52 -6.64 -3.47
C GLY A 252 8.52 -7.73 -3.84
N GLU A 253 7.34 -7.61 -3.25
CA GLU A 253 6.19 -8.42 -3.65
C GLU A 253 5.70 -8.01 -5.04
N TYR A 254 5.16 -8.99 -5.77
CA TYR A 254 4.62 -8.76 -7.10
C TYR A 254 3.12 -8.48 -7.03
N GLU A 255 2.68 -7.47 -7.78
CA GLU A 255 1.31 -7.38 -8.26
C GLU A 255 1.22 -7.97 -9.67
N HIS A 256 0.03 -8.44 -10.03
CA HIS A 256 -0.19 -9.14 -11.28
C HIS A 256 -1.55 -8.85 -11.90
N LEU A 257 -1.60 -8.95 -13.23
CA LEU A 257 -2.85 -9.02 -13.96
C LEU A 257 -2.72 -10.05 -15.08
N CYS A 258 -3.82 -10.73 -15.35
CA CYS A 258 -3.95 -11.51 -16.56
C CYS A 258 -4.78 -10.73 -17.58
N VAL A 259 -4.30 -10.71 -18.82
CA VAL A 259 -4.97 -10.04 -19.92
C VAL A 259 -4.94 -10.89 -21.16
N ARG A 260 -6.10 -11.01 -21.81
CA ARG A 260 -6.18 -11.43 -23.19
C ARG A 260 -5.94 -10.23 -24.07
N VAL A 261 -4.91 -10.31 -24.89
CA VAL A 261 -4.57 -9.25 -25.84
C VAL A 261 -5.72 -9.15 -26.84
N PRO A 262 -6.27 -7.95 -27.08
CA PRO A 262 -7.34 -7.79 -28.05
C PRO A 262 -6.97 -8.45 -29.38
N PRO A 263 -7.90 -9.16 -30.03
CA PRO A 263 -7.67 -9.61 -31.39
C PRO A 263 -7.44 -8.37 -32.27
N LYS A 264 -6.87 -8.59 -33.46
CA LYS A 264 -6.68 -7.55 -34.48
C LYS A 264 -7.94 -6.69 -34.52
N ALA A 265 -7.78 -5.37 -34.36
CA ALA A 265 -8.90 -4.44 -34.40
C ALA A 265 -9.76 -4.83 -35.59
N VAL A 266 -11.02 -5.20 -35.32
CA VAL A 266 -11.95 -5.51 -36.39
C VAL A 266 -11.95 -4.27 -37.26
N GLY A 267 -11.65 -4.42 -38.55
CA GLY A 267 -11.85 -3.33 -39.49
C GLY A 267 -13.27 -2.77 -39.35
N PRO A 268 -13.54 -1.56 -39.88
CA PRO A 268 -14.89 -1.01 -39.86
C PRO A 268 -15.89 -2.06 -40.33
N VAL A 269 -17.03 -2.15 -39.62
CA VAL A 269 -18.05 -3.14 -39.93
C VAL A 269 -18.44 -3.02 -41.40
N ARG A 270 -18.40 -4.13 -42.12
CA ARG A 270 -18.66 -4.16 -43.57
C ARG A 270 -20.14 -3.99 -43.85
N ASP A 271 -20.47 -3.22 -44.87
CA ASP A 271 -21.83 -3.03 -45.38
C ASP A 271 -22.87 -2.68 -44.30
N PHE A 272 -22.48 -1.93 -43.27
CA PHE A 272 -23.42 -1.51 -42.22
C PHE A 272 -24.46 -0.56 -42.78
N LYS A 273 -25.73 -0.96 -42.73
CA LYS A 273 -26.87 -0.19 -43.18
C LYS A 273 -27.95 -0.18 -42.12
N VAL A 274 -28.64 0.94 -41.98
CA VAL A 274 -29.80 1.09 -41.11
C VAL A 274 -31.01 1.37 -42.00
N SER A 275 -32.10 0.68 -41.74
CA SER A 275 -33.37 0.85 -42.46
C SER A 275 -34.51 0.99 -41.45
N CYS A 276 -35.45 1.88 -41.74
CA CYS A 276 -36.72 1.99 -41.03
C CYS A 276 -37.83 1.72 -42.04
N PRO A 277 -38.37 0.50 -42.08
CA PRO A 277 -39.47 0.19 -42.97
C PRO A 277 -40.67 1.09 -42.63
N SER A 278 -41.23 1.73 -43.66
CA SER A 278 -42.43 2.56 -43.54
C SER A 278 -43.55 1.78 -42.84
N GLU A 279 -44.32 2.45 -41.99
CA GLU A 279 -45.46 1.87 -41.23
C GLU A 279 -45.07 0.80 -40.21
N THR A 280 -43.79 0.73 -39.82
CA THR A 280 -43.34 -0.13 -38.73
C THR A 280 -42.70 0.69 -37.62
N ASN A 281 -43.07 0.43 -36.36
CA ASN A 281 -42.40 0.98 -35.17
C ASN A 281 -41.06 0.27 -34.93
N LYS A 282 -40.27 0.08 -35.99
CA LYS A 282 -39.07 -0.78 -36.01
C LYS A 282 -37.92 -0.09 -36.73
N ILE A 283 -36.72 -0.32 -36.21
CA ILE A 283 -35.45 0.02 -36.86
C ILE A 283 -34.63 -1.25 -37.02
N THR A 284 -34.09 -1.45 -38.22
CA THR A 284 -33.34 -2.66 -38.57
C THR A 284 -31.95 -2.27 -39.03
N ALA A 285 -30.93 -2.83 -38.38
CA ALA A 285 -29.54 -2.75 -38.81
C ALA A 285 -29.12 -4.04 -39.52
N THR A 286 -28.40 -3.90 -40.63
CA THR A 286 -27.81 -5.03 -41.36
C THR A 286 -26.33 -4.78 -41.57
N TRP A 287 -25.51 -5.83 -41.50
CA TRP A 287 -24.08 -5.76 -41.75
C TRP A 287 -23.48 -7.09 -42.19
N LYS A 288 -22.21 -7.07 -42.59
CA LYS A 288 -21.42 -8.27 -42.88
C LYS A 288 -20.32 -8.49 -41.86
N LEU A 289 -20.06 -9.76 -41.57
CA LEU A 289 -18.92 -10.18 -40.77
C LEU A 289 -17.59 -9.81 -41.45
N PRO A 290 -16.52 -9.63 -40.67
CA PRO A 290 -15.16 -9.43 -41.19
C PRO A 290 -14.76 -10.56 -42.15
N GLN A 291 -14.03 -10.22 -43.21
CA GLN A 291 -13.53 -11.20 -44.19
C GLN A 291 -12.37 -12.03 -43.64
N ASP A 292 -11.62 -11.47 -42.69
CA ASP A 292 -10.58 -12.14 -41.94
C ASP A 292 -11.23 -12.88 -40.76
N ASN A 293 -11.27 -14.21 -40.82
CA ASN A 293 -11.88 -15.05 -39.78
C ASN A 293 -11.21 -14.84 -38.40
N ASN A 294 -9.94 -14.39 -38.37
CA ASN A 294 -9.22 -14.09 -37.13
C ASN A 294 -9.57 -12.71 -36.55
N ALA A 295 -10.42 -11.95 -37.24
CA ALA A 295 -10.91 -10.64 -36.83
C ALA A 295 -12.43 -10.64 -36.50
N VAL A 296 -13.09 -11.82 -36.48
CA VAL A 296 -14.51 -11.91 -36.10
C VAL A 296 -14.64 -11.72 -34.58
N PRO A 297 -15.42 -10.73 -34.11
CA PRO A 297 -15.63 -10.54 -32.68
C PRO A 297 -16.49 -11.67 -32.08
N GLU A 298 -16.49 -11.79 -30.75
CA GLU A 298 -17.31 -12.80 -30.05
C GLU A 298 -18.79 -12.43 -30.02
N GLY A 299 -19.09 -11.14 -30.15
CA GLY A 299 -20.43 -10.60 -30.31
C GLY A 299 -20.39 -9.15 -30.80
N TYR A 300 -21.55 -8.49 -30.79
CA TYR A 300 -21.63 -7.03 -30.96
C TYR A 300 -22.45 -6.39 -29.84
N LYS A 301 -22.31 -5.08 -29.69
CA LYS A 301 -23.19 -4.23 -28.88
C LYS A 301 -23.79 -3.16 -29.77
N VAL A 302 -25.12 -3.13 -29.83
CA VAL A 302 -25.88 -2.09 -30.54
C VAL A 302 -26.34 -1.06 -29.52
N LYS A 303 -26.06 0.23 -29.79
CA LYS A 303 -26.53 1.35 -28.98
C LYS A 303 -27.54 2.16 -29.76
N LEU A 304 -28.70 2.40 -29.16
CA LEU A 304 -29.78 3.22 -29.71
C LEU A 304 -29.79 4.58 -29.03
N PHE A 305 -29.77 5.64 -29.84
CA PHE A 305 -29.91 7.05 -29.44
C PHE A 305 -31.21 7.62 -30.05
N GLY A 306 -31.78 8.66 -29.44
CA GLY A 306 -33.04 9.29 -29.88
C GLY A 306 -34.23 9.08 -28.93
N GLY A 307 -34.11 8.16 -27.96
CA GLY A 307 -35.05 7.99 -26.85
C GLY A 307 -34.67 8.84 -25.61
N PRO A 308 -35.48 8.81 -24.53
CA PRO A 308 -35.19 9.54 -23.28
C PRO A 308 -33.90 9.06 -22.58
N LYS A 309 -33.44 7.84 -22.89
CA LYS A 309 -32.16 7.27 -22.45
C LYS A 309 -31.53 6.49 -23.60
N THR A 310 -30.20 6.47 -23.64
CA THR A 310 -29.45 5.55 -24.50
C THR A 310 -29.64 4.12 -24.00
N VAL A 311 -30.02 3.22 -24.90
CA VAL A 311 -30.20 1.79 -24.59
C VAL A 311 -29.13 0.99 -25.33
N SER A 312 -28.56 -0.02 -24.66
CA SER A 312 -27.53 -0.89 -25.24
C SER A 312 -28.03 -2.34 -25.26
N TYR A 313 -27.91 -2.98 -26.42
CA TYR A 313 -28.34 -4.35 -26.66
C TYR A 313 -27.12 -5.24 -26.96
N PRO A 314 -26.92 -6.35 -26.25
CA PRO A 314 -25.97 -7.37 -26.66
C PRO A 314 -26.50 -8.10 -27.90
N VAL A 315 -25.62 -8.38 -28.85
CA VAL A 315 -25.92 -9.09 -30.10
C VAL A 315 -25.06 -10.34 -30.16
N ASP A 316 -25.74 -11.50 -30.19
CA ASP A 316 -25.10 -12.79 -30.40
C ASP A 316 -25.00 -13.09 -31.90
N ILE A 317 -23.77 -13.23 -32.39
CA ILE A 317 -23.47 -13.51 -33.79
C ILE A 317 -24.09 -14.85 -34.23
N LYS A 318 -24.14 -15.86 -33.35
CA LYS A 318 -24.70 -17.18 -33.70
C LYS A 318 -26.20 -17.11 -33.98
N LYS A 319 -26.89 -16.16 -33.35
CA LYS A 319 -28.33 -15.96 -33.48
C LYS A 319 -28.68 -15.00 -34.63
N GLU A 320 -27.96 -13.88 -34.69
CA GLU A 320 -28.33 -12.74 -35.53
C GLU A 320 -27.61 -12.73 -36.90
N CYS A 321 -26.61 -13.61 -37.09
CA CYS A 321 -25.89 -13.77 -38.36
C CYS A 321 -26.12 -15.13 -39.01
N LYS A 322 -26.38 -15.12 -40.32
CA LYS A 322 -26.41 -16.31 -41.17
C LYS A 322 -25.29 -16.22 -42.18
N LYS A 323 -24.30 -17.12 -42.06
CA LYS A 323 -23.04 -17.07 -42.81
C LYS A 323 -22.33 -15.73 -42.55
N GLU A 324 -22.09 -14.93 -43.58
CA GLU A 324 -21.45 -13.61 -43.45
C GLU A 324 -22.44 -12.47 -43.20
N ASN A 325 -23.75 -12.66 -43.37
CA ASN A 325 -24.74 -11.57 -43.30
C ASN A 325 -25.46 -11.57 -41.94
N CYS A 326 -25.54 -10.40 -41.32
CA CYS A 326 -26.11 -10.18 -40.00
C CYS A 326 -27.26 -9.17 -40.06
N ILE A 327 -28.25 -9.37 -39.20
CA ILE A 327 -29.42 -8.50 -39.07
C ILE A 327 -29.80 -8.35 -37.60
N PHE A 328 -30.16 -7.15 -37.17
CA PHE A 328 -30.66 -6.88 -35.82
C PHE A 328 -31.79 -5.85 -35.87
N THR A 329 -32.89 -6.13 -35.17
CA THR A 329 -34.09 -5.29 -35.19
C THR A 329 -34.46 -4.85 -33.78
N VAL A 330 -34.75 -3.56 -33.61
CA VAL A 330 -35.37 -3.01 -32.41
C VAL A 330 -36.80 -2.61 -32.74
N GLU A 331 -37.74 -3.06 -31.91
CA GLU A 331 -39.19 -2.83 -32.10
C GLU A 331 -39.76 -1.94 -30.98
N GLY A 332 -40.97 -1.42 -31.19
CA GLY A 332 -41.70 -0.62 -30.20
C GLY A 332 -41.22 0.84 -30.12
N LEU A 333 -40.63 1.36 -31.19
CA LEU A 333 -40.17 2.75 -31.24
C LEU A 333 -41.31 3.74 -31.43
N THR A 334 -41.17 4.94 -30.86
CA THR A 334 -42.13 6.02 -31.04
C THR A 334 -42.00 6.62 -32.44
N ALA A 335 -43.13 6.73 -33.15
CA ALA A 335 -43.20 7.39 -34.46
C ALA A 335 -42.84 8.88 -34.38
N GLY A 336 -42.36 9.44 -35.50
CA GLY A 336 -42.04 10.87 -35.66
C GLY A 336 -40.73 11.31 -34.99
N LYS A 337 -39.85 10.38 -34.60
CA LYS A 337 -38.57 10.67 -33.97
C LYS A 337 -37.39 10.12 -34.77
N ASP A 338 -36.29 10.86 -34.77
CA ASP A 338 -35.01 10.41 -35.28
C ASP A 338 -34.30 9.50 -34.27
N TYR A 339 -33.87 8.34 -34.76
CA TYR A 339 -33.05 7.41 -34.00
C TYR A 339 -31.70 7.19 -34.68
N GLU A 340 -30.65 7.06 -33.88
CA GLU A 340 -29.31 6.69 -34.36
C GLU A 340 -28.91 5.34 -33.76
N LEU A 341 -28.36 4.45 -34.59
CA LEU A 341 -27.80 3.16 -34.17
C LEU A 341 -26.29 3.16 -34.33
N THR A 342 -25.60 2.78 -33.25
CA THR A 342 -24.15 2.52 -33.28
C THR A 342 -23.88 1.04 -33.01
N LEU A 343 -23.06 0.41 -33.86
CA LEU A 343 -22.64 -0.98 -33.71
C LEU A 343 -21.17 -1.03 -33.26
N CYS A 344 -20.89 -1.76 -32.19
CA CYS A 344 -19.54 -1.95 -31.66
C CYS A 344 -19.23 -3.45 -31.51
N PRO A 345 -18.04 -3.94 -31.91
CA PRO A 345 -17.63 -5.30 -31.59
C PRO A 345 -17.59 -5.51 -30.06
N SER A 346 -17.94 -6.71 -29.62
CA SER A 346 -17.94 -7.13 -28.23
C SER A 346 -17.06 -8.35 -28.04
N TYR A 347 -16.27 -8.32 -26.98
CA TYR A 347 -15.42 -9.43 -26.52
C TYR A 347 -15.75 -9.68 -25.06
N THR A 348 -15.99 -10.94 -24.71
CA THR A 348 -16.45 -11.37 -23.39
C THR A 348 -15.38 -11.15 -22.31
N ASP A 349 -14.10 -11.17 -22.67
CA ASP A 349 -12.99 -11.18 -21.71
C ASP A 349 -12.10 -9.92 -21.73
N VAL A 350 -12.37 -8.96 -22.62
CA VAL A 350 -11.59 -7.72 -22.68
C VAL A 350 -12.11 -6.78 -21.59
N ARG A 351 -11.57 -6.91 -20.36
CA ARG A 351 -11.79 -5.99 -19.21
C ARG A 351 -11.25 -4.57 -19.44
N ILE A 352 -11.02 -4.19 -20.69
CA ILE A 352 -10.72 -2.83 -21.09
C ILE A 352 -11.96 -2.35 -21.82
N SER A 353 -12.57 -1.29 -21.29
CA SER A 353 -13.51 -0.48 -22.05
C SER A 353 -12.75 0.25 -23.15
N ASP A 354 -12.16 -0.48 -24.10
CA ASP A 354 -11.73 0.12 -25.34
C ASP A 354 -13.03 0.46 -26.06
N LYS A 355 -13.47 1.69 -25.78
CA LYS A 355 -14.42 2.40 -26.60
C LYS A 355 -13.73 2.62 -27.95
N GLY A 356 -13.61 1.55 -28.74
CA GLY A 356 -13.45 1.67 -30.18
C GLY A 356 -14.59 2.55 -30.65
N LYS A 357 -14.29 3.82 -30.93
CA LYS A 357 -15.26 4.78 -31.44
C LYS A 357 -15.54 4.40 -32.89
N CYS A 358 -16.55 3.58 -33.12
CA CYS A 358 -17.28 3.64 -34.38
C CYS A 358 -18.35 4.71 -34.21
N ARG A 359 -18.24 5.83 -34.94
CA ARG A 359 -19.33 6.79 -35.12
C ARG A 359 -19.84 6.62 -36.53
N VAL A 360 -21.05 6.09 -36.68
CA VAL A 360 -21.76 6.04 -37.95
C VAL A 360 -23.18 6.49 -37.66
N THR A 361 -23.53 7.66 -38.18
CA THR A 361 -24.84 8.30 -38.02
C THR A 361 -25.78 7.80 -39.12
N GLY A 362 -26.94 7.29 -38.74
CA GLY A 362 -28.10 7.13 -39.61
C GLY A 362 -29.29 7.76 -38.91
N SER A 363 -30.06 8.58 -39.64
CA SER A 363 -31.32 9.18 -39.16
C SER A 363 -32.47 8.45 -39.83
N ALA A 364 -33.57 8.26 -39.10
CA ALA A 364 -34.77 7.70 -39.68
C ALA A 364 -36.01 8.33 -39.06
N ILE A 365 -36.90 8.80 -39.93
CA ILE A 365 -38.18 9.39 -39.57
C ILE A 365 -39.22 8.28 -39.71
N ALA A 366 -39.80 7.84 -38.60
CA ALA A 366 -41.02 7.04 -38.64
C ALA A 366 -42.19 7.98 -38.97
N GLU A 367 -42.69 7.98 -40.20
CA GLU A 367 -43.79 8.86 -40.60
C GLU A 367 -45.12 8.45 -39.94
N ASN A 368 -45.85 9.46 -39.46
CA ASN A 368 -47.21 9.31 -38.94
C ASN A 368 -48.18 9.49 -40.12
N LYS A 369 -48.89 8.43 -40.54
CA LYS A 369 -50.02 8.60 -41.47
C LYS A 369 -51.21 9.20 -40.72
N ILE A 370 -51.52 10.46 -41.02
CA ILE A 370 -52.87 11.00 -40.83
C ILE A 370 -53.76 10.29 -41.85
N GLY A 371 -54.87 9.74 -41.37
CA GLY A 371 -55.70 8.75 -42.07
C GLY A 371 -56.28 9.22 -43.40
N GLU A 372 -56.31 8.28 -44.35
CA GLU A 372 -57.30 8.25 -45.43
C GLU A 372 -58.67 7.98 -44.82
N GLU A 373 -59.60 8.91 -44.99
CA GLU A 373 -61.03 8.66 -44.83
C GLU A 373 -61.69 8.65 -46.21
N LYS A 374 -62.49 7.61 -46.47
CA LYS A 374 -63.40 7.47 -47.60
C LYS A 374 -64.48 6.44 -47.20
N PRO A 375 -65.66 6.41 -47.83
CA PRO A 375 -66.52 7.50 -48.33
C PRO A 375 -67.95 7.40 -47.73
N ASP A 376 -68.73 8.48 -47.72
CA ASP A 376 -70.18 8.33 -47.80
C ASP A 376 -70.90 9.52 -48.49
N THR A 377 -72.15 9.31 -48.87
CA THR A 377 -72.70 9.66 -50.18
C THR A 377 -73.84 10.70 -50.09
N ARG A 378 -73.73 11.80 -50.89
CA ARG A 378 -74.79 12.68 -51.50
C ARG A 378 -75.77 13.50 -50.61
N PRO A 379 -76.48 14.54 -51.16
CA PRO A 379 -76.16 15.45 -52.27
C PRO A 379 -76.49 16.96 -52.02
N VAL A 380 -75.94 17.84 -52.89
CA VAL A 380 -76.46 19.13 -53.40
C VAL A 380 -76.70 20.31 -52.41
N GLY A 381 -75.98 21.41 -52.69
CA GLY A 381 -76.32 22.77 -52.27
C GLY A 381 -75.23 23.77 -52.69
N LYS A 382 -75.51 24.60 -53.71
CA LYS A 382 -74.66 25.72 -54.15
C LYS A 382 -74.63 26.81 -53.07
N GLU A 383 -73.48 27.47 -52.90
CA GLU A 383 -73.29 28.93 -52.98
C GLU A 383 -71.89 29.36 -52.46
N THR A 384 -71.18 30.16 -53.24
CA THR A 384 -70.12 31.10 -52.82
C THR A 384 -70.75 32.51 -52.77
N PRO A 385 -70.11 33.59 -52.23
CA PRO A 385 -68.73 33.76 -51.72
C PRO A 385 -68.59 34.60 -50.41
N SER A 386 -67.37 34.71 -49.87
CA SER A 386 -66.59 35.98 -49.77
C SER A 386 -65.66 36.05 -48.55
N HIS A 387 -64.48 36.64 -48.80
CA HIS A 387 -63.60 37.41 -47.89
C HIS A 387 -63.17 36.81 -46.54
N SER A 388 -62.00 37.03 -45.98
CA SER A 388 -60.79 37.82 -46.23
C SER A 388 -59.86 37.37 -45.08
N GLY A 389 -58.59 37.01 -45.29
CA GLY A 389 -57.51 37.99 -45.21
C GLY A 389 -56.61 37.75 -43.99
N GLY A 390 -55.30 37.86 -44.20
CA GLY A 390 -54.29 38.20 -43.17
C GLY A 390 -53.81 37.05 -42.27
N LYS A 391 -52.72 36.33 -42.60
CA LYS A 391 -51.29 36.65 -42.34
C LYS A 391 -50.88 36.77 -40.85
N VAL A 392 -50.03 35.81 -40.49
CA VAL A 392 -48.67 35.95 -39.90
C VAL A 392 -48.55 36.25 -38.41
N GLY A 393 -47.99 35.26 -37.69
CA GLY A 393 -46.64 35.39 -37.14
C GLY A 393 -46.52 35.44 -35.62
N GLY A 394 -45.59 34.64 -35.10
CA GLY A 394 -44.91 34.95 -33.84
C GLY A 394 -44.83 33.80 -32.85
N SER A 395 -43.82 32.94 -32.99
CA SER A 395 -43.29 32.15 -31.88
C SER A 395 -42.61 33.07 -30.86
N PHE A 396 -42.91 32.88 -29.58
CA PHE A 396 -42.02 33.22 -28.47
C PHE A 396 -41.95 32.04 -27.51
N LEU A 397 -40.74 31.52 -27.34
CA LEU A 397 -40.36 30.50 -26.37
C LEU A 397 -40.04 31.23 -25.05
N LEU A 398 -40.63 30.79 -23.94
CA LEU A 398 -40.22 31.21 -22.60
C LEU A 398 -40.15 29.95 -21.72
N ILE A 399 -38.93 29.57 -21.38
CA ILE A 399 -38.61 28.50 -20.43
C ILE A 399 -38.53 29.15 -19.04
N PHE A 400 -39.31 28.63 -18.09
CA PHE A 400 -39.03 28.80 -16.67
C PHE A 400 -38.64 27.46 -16.06
N ALA A 401 -37.50 27.49 -15.36
CA ALA A 401 -36.96 26.41 -14.56
C ALA A 401 -37.78 26.22 -13.28
N VAL A 402 -37.92 24.97 -12.84
CA VAL A 402 -38.31 24.64 -11.46
C VAL A 402 -37.28 23.67 -10.89
N MET A 403 -36.57 24.15 -9.88
CA MET A 403 -35.78 23.33 -8.97
C MET A 403 -36.71 22.49 -8.10
N ALA A 404 -36.36 21.22 -7.89
CA ALA A 404 -36.78 20.47 -6.72
C ALA A 404 -35.74 19.41 -6.34
N LEU A 405 -35.05 19.68 -5.23
CA LEU A 405 -34.24 18.73 -4.45
C LEU A 405 -35.12 17.58 -3.93
N LYS A 406 -34.56 16.36 -3.89
CA LYS A 406 -35.05 15.28 -3.02
C LYS A 406 -33.89 14.39 -2.52
N PRO A 407 -34.08 13.72 -1.37
CA PRO A 407 -33.04 13.61 -0.34
C PRO A 407 -32.35 12.24 -0.28
N ILE A 408 -31.22 12.25 0.43
CA ILE A 408 -30.43 11.11 0.88
C ILE A 408 -31.18 10.38 1.99
N VAL A 409 -31.25 9.04 1.90
CA VAL A 409 -31.58 8.17 3.04
C VAL A 409 -30.46 7.14 3.17
N VAL A 410 -29.88 7.11 4.37
CA VAL A 410 -28.94 6.13 4.90
C VAL A 410 -29.73 5.20 5.82
N HIS A 411 -29.50 3.90 5.74
CA HIS A 411 -29.77 2.94 6.83
C HIS A 411 -28.59 1.97 6.85
N ASN A 412 -27.75 2.09 7.88
CA ASN A 412 -27.77 1.34 9.16
C ASN A 412 -27.25 -0.09 8.99
#